data_AF-A0A4R4LHI5-F1
#
_entry.id   AF-A0A4R4LHI5-F1
#
_cell.length_a   1.000
_cell.length_b   1.000
_cell.length_c   1.000
_cell.angle_alpha   90.00
_cell.angle_beta   90.00
_cell.angle_gamma   90.00
#
_symmetry.space_group_name_H-M   'P 1'
#
loop_
_entity.id
_entity.type
_entity.pdbx_description
1 polymer ?
#
loop_
_entity_poly.entity_id
_entity_poly.type
_entity_poly.pdbx_seq_one_letter_code
_entity_poly.pdbx_strand_id
1 'polypeptide(L)'
;MTARTYTHPSVLAGIAAGASWADPTIDPTAIDWTARRAAAAIPFPLVDGRPVNPYAPTGIRYGRNELGHWGEALAADAIVTASDPDGWRWLLLIERGDGHGWALPGGHVDPGEDPTAAAFRELAEETGLNATHTAPWAKTLPARYVPDPRASDEAWMVTVPVRIDLGSYVGPLPDVTGRDDARRAVWVPAVDYACVVRHLADAYGGEVFAAHRDLLADVLGGTR
;
A
#
# COMPACT_ATOMS: atom_id res chain seq x y z
N MET A 1 14.40 -20.51 13.27
CA MET A 1 12.98 -20.33 13.62
C MET A 1 12.21 -21.50 13.03
N THR A 2 11.34 -22.15 13.81
CA THR A 2 10.43 -23.19 13.31
C THR A 2 9.41 -22.58 12.34
N ALA A 3 9.24 -23.20 11.18
CA ALA A 3 8.22 -22.82 10.20
C ALA A 3 6.83 -22.82 10.86
N ARG A 4 6.20 -21.65 10.99
CA ARG A 4 4.83 -21.50 11.50
C ARG A 4 3.84 -21.63 10.35
N THR A 5 2.74 -22.34 10.58
CA THR A 5 1.57 -22.35 9.69
C THR A 5 0.47 -21.49 10.30
N TYR A 6 -0.02 -20.48 9.57
CA TYR A 6 -1.07 -19.60 10.08
C TYR A 6 -1.88 -18.93 8.98
N THR A 7 -3.21 -18.95 9.14
CA THR A 7 -4.18 -18.14 8.39
C THR A 7 -5.18 -17.61 9.42
N HIS A 8 -5.38 -16.29 9.43
CA HIS A 8 -6.19 -15.60 10.43
C HIS A 8 -7.67 -16.04 10.34
N PRO A 9 -8.40 -16.17 11.46
CA PRO A 9 -9.79 -16.61 11.46
C PRO A 9 -10.73 -15.76 10.58
N SER A 10 -10.47 -14.46 10.42
CA SER A 10 -11.26 -13.61 9.51
C SER A 10 -11.14 -14.05 8.06
N VAL A 11 -9.96 -14.47 7.61
CA VAL A 11 -9.74 -15.01 6.26
C VAL A 11 -10.52 -16.32 6.10
N LEU A 12 -10.46 -17.20 7.10
CA LEU A 12 -11.23 -18.46 7.09
C LEU A 12 -12.75 -18.21 7.06
N ALA A 13 -13.24 -17.21 7.79
CA ALA A 13 -14.64 -16.80 7.77
C ALA A 13 -15.04 -16.22 6.40
N GLY A 14 -14.17 -15.40 5.78
CA GLY A 14 -14.37 -14.87 4.43
C GLY A 14 -14.51 -15.97 3.38
N ILE A 15 -13.64 -16.99 3.44
CA ILE A 15 -13.73 -18.18 2.59
C ILE A 15 -15.07 -18.90 2.79
N ALA A 16 -15.45 -19.16 4.04
CA ALA A 16 -16.70 -19.85 4.36
C ALA A 16 -17.93 -19.07 3.89
N ALA A 17 -17.84 -17.73 3.86
CA ALA A 17 -18.88 -16.85 3.35
C ALA A 17 -18.86 -16.67 1.82
N GLY A 18 -17.88 -17.24 1.11
CA GLY A 18 -17.71 -17.04 -0.33
C GLY A 18 -17.37 -15.58 -0.70
N ALA A 19 -16.66 -14.87 0.18
CA ALA A 19 -16.32 -13.48 -0.03
C ALA A 19 -15.31 -13.32 -1.17
N SER A 20 -15.53 -12.34 -2.05
CA SER A 20 -14.69 -12.11 -3.24
C SER A 20 -13.26 -11.70 -2.91
N TRP A 21 -13.03 -11.11 -1.73
CA TRP A 21 -11.71 -10.66 -1.27
C TRP A 21 -10.81 -11.79 -0.76
N ALA A 22 -11.31 -13.03 -0.65
CA ALA A 22 -10.54 -14.18 -0.19
C ALA A 22 -10.57 -15.32 -1.20
N ASP A 23 -9.40 -15.88 -1.51
CA ASP A 23 -9.34 -17.07 -2.36
C ASP A 23 -10.09 -18.24 -1.69
N PRO A 24 -10.97 -18.95 -2.42
CA PRO A 24 -11.86 -19.95 -1.84
C PRO A 24 -11.12 -21.21 -1.38
N THR A 25 -9.91 -21.47 -1.89
CA THR A 25 -9.09 -22.61 -1.50
C THR A 25 -8.17 -22.28 -0.32
N ILE A 26 -8.04 -23.22 0.62
CA ILE A 26 -7.01 -23.19 1.66
C ILE A 26 -5.70 -23.86 1.22
N ASP A 27 -5.69 -24.52 0.06
CA ASP A 27 -4.51 -25.17 -0.50
C ASP A 27 -4.04 -24.39 -1.74
N PRO A 28 -2.90 -23.69 -1.66
CA PRO A 28 -2.37 -22.94 -2.80
C PRO A 28 -1.89 -23.85 -3.93
N THR A 29 -1.67 -25.14 -3.68
CA THR A 29 -1.25 -26.08 -4.74
C THR A 29 -2.38 -26.43 -5.71
N ALA A 30 -3.63 -26.14 -5.35
CA ALA A 30 -4.80 -26.31 -6.20
C ALA A 30 -5.01 -25.14 -7.19
N ILE A 31 -4.22 -24.07 -7.09
CA ILE A 31 -4.34 -22.88 -7.94
C ILE A 31 -3.57 -23.10 -9.24
N ASP A 32 -4.18 -22.78 -10.39
CA ASP A 32 -3.43 -22.61 -11.63
C ASP A 32 -2.64 -21.30 -11.57
N TRP A 33 -1.37 -21.43 -11.22
CA TRP A 33 -0.45 -20.31 -11.08
C TRP A 33 -0.03 -19.67 -12.41
N THR A 34 -0.38 -20.25 -13.56
CA THR A 34 0.07 -19.76 -14.87
C THR A 34 -0.38 -18.32 -15.10
N ALA A 35 -1.68 -18.04 -14.94
CA ALA A 35 -2.24 -16.71 -15.13
C ALA A 35 -1.75 -15.72 -14.06
N ARG A 36 -1.72 -16.14 -12.78
CA ARG A 36 -1.30 -15.27 -11.67
C ARG A 36 0.18 -14.87 -11.79
N ARG A 37 1.06 -15.79 -12.16
CA ARG A 37 2.49 -15.49 -12.37
C ARG A 37 2.74 -14.63 -13.61
N ALA A 38 1.90 -14.77 -14.64
CA ALA A 38 1.97 -13.92 -15.83
C ALA A 38 1.51 -12.48 -15.54
N ALA A 39 0.54 -12.31 -14.63
CA ALA A 39 0.03 -11.00 -14.22
C ALA A 39 0.82 -10.34 -13.07
N ALA A 40 1.64 -11.11 -12.35
CA ALA A 40 2.37 -10.63 -11.18
C ALA A 40 3.29 -9.46 -11.51
N ALA A 41 3.21 -8.41 -10.71
CA ALA A 41 4.05 -7.23 -10.83
C ALA A 41 5.52 -7.54 -10.47
N ILE A 42 5.75 -8.45 -9.53
CA ILE A 42 7.08 -8.96 -9.20
C ILE A 42 7.12 -10.47 -9.47
N PRO A 43 8.01 -10.95 -10.36
CA PRO A 43 8.16 -12.37 -10.62
C PRO A 43 8.51 -13.15 -9.35
N PHE A 44 7.79 -14.25 -9.11
CA PHE A 44 8.02 -15.13 -7.97
C PHE A 44 8.13 -16.62 -8.37
N PRO A 45 8.89 -17.42 -7.59
CA PRO A 45 9.03 -18.85 -7.84
C PRO A 45 7.86 -19.66 -7.25
N LEU A 46 7.71 -20.88 -7.75
CA LEU A 46 6.92 -21.92 -7.09
C LEU A 46 7.87 -23.00 -6.55
N VAL A 47 7.59 -23.49 -5.35
CA VAL A 47 8.25 -24.66 -4.78
C VAL A 47 7.16 -25.66 -4.39
N ASP A 48 7.20 -26.85 -4.98
CA ASP A 48 6.19 -27.90 -4.80
C ASP A 48 4.74 -27.41 -5.04
N GLY A 49 4.56 -26.57 -6.06
CA GLY A 49 3.26 -25.98 -6.42
C GLY A 49 2.80 -24.83 -5.50
N ARG A 50 3.63 -24.41 -4.54
CA ARG A 50 3.32 -23.32 -3.60
C ARG A 50 4.02 -22.02 -4.01
N PRO A 51 3.35 -20.86 -3.93
CA PRO A 51 3.98 -19.57 -4.15
C PRO A 51 5.01 -19.32 -3.04
N VAL A 52 6.13 -18.70 -3.40
CA VAL A 52 7.16 -18.31 -2.43
C VAL A 52 7.36 -16.81 -2.55
N ASN A 53 7.15 -16.11 -1.45
CA ASN A 53 7.46 -14.69 -1.31
C ASN A 53 8.92 -14.44 -1.74
N PRO A 54 9.18 -13.58 -2.74
CA PRO A 54 10.51 -13.37 -3.28
C PRO A 54 11.45 -12.59 -2.34
N TYR A 55 10.96 -12.13 -1.18
CA TYR A 55 11.70 -11.34 -0.19
C TYR A 55 12.01 -12.14 1.08
N ALA A 56 12.44 -11.45 2.14
CA ALA A 56 12.85 -12.08 3.39
C ALA A 56 11.70 -12.88 4.03
N PRO A 57 12.00 -14.04 4.65
CA PRO A 57 11.00 -14.83 5.35
C PRO A 57 10.27 -14.01 6.43
N THR A 58 8.96 -14.14 6.45
CA THR A 58 8.05 -13.43 7.35
C THR A 58 7.96 -14.06 8.74
N GLY A 59 8.44 -15.30 8.88
CA GLY A 59 8.25 -16.14 10.06
C GLY A 59 6.96 -16.97 10.03
N ILE A 60 6.09 -16.77 9.03
CA ILE A 60 4.92 -17.61 8.73
C ILE A 60 5.16 -18.29 7.40
N ARG A 61 5.64 -19.53 7.46
CA ARG A 61 6.05 -20.28 6.26
C ARG A 61 4.86 -20.76 5.44
N TYR A 62 3.76 -21.15 6.09
CA TYR A 62 2.59 -21.70 5.41
C TYR A 62 1.31 -20.98 5.85
N GLY A 63 0.33 -20.90 4.95
CA GLY A 63 -0.88 -20.12 5.17
C GLY A 63 -0.76 -18.69 4.66
N ARG A 64 -1.83 -17.91 4.79
CA ARG A 64 -1.91 -16.53 4.26
C ARG A 64 -1.59 -15.46 5.29
N ASN A 65 -1.36 -15.85 6.54
CA ASN A 65 -1.41 -14.94 7.67
C ASN A 65 -2.73 -14.14 7.66
N GLU A 66 -2.72 -12.84 7.39
CA GLU A 66 -3.92 -12.00 7.43
C GLU A 66 -4.45 -11.62 6.04
N LEU A 67 -3.76 -12.01 4.96
CA LEU A 67 -4.17 -11.67 3.59
C LEU A 67 -5.25 -12.61 3.03
N GLY A 68 -6.11 -12.08 2.18
CA GLY A 68 -7.22 -12.83 1.58
C GLY A 68 -6.79 -13.74 0.42
N HIS A 69 -5.86 -13.29 -0.42
CA HIS A 69 -5.40 -14.02 -1.60
C HIS A 69 -4.04 -14.69 -1.39
N TRP A 70 -3.80 -15.79 -2.09
CA TRP A 70 -2.50 -16.44 -2.18
C TRP A 70 -1.59 -15.73 -3.19
N GLY A 71 -0.29 -15.73 -2.89
CA GLY A 71 0.73 -15.12 -3.73
C GLY A 71 0.75 -13.60 -3.60
N GLU A 72 0.96 -12.91 -4.72
CA GLU A 72 0.94 -11.46 -4.77
C GLU A 72 -0.48 -10.89 -4.59
N ALA A 73 -0.64 -10.01 -3.62
CA ALA A 73 -1.74 -9.06 -3.52
C ALA A 73 -1.21 -7.67 -3.96
N LEU A 74 -1.71 -7.20 -5.12
CA LEU A 74 -1.26 -5.96 -5.73
C LEU A 74 -2.07 -4.78 -5.19
N ALA A 75 -1.37 -3.74 -4.77
CA ALA A 75 -1.90 -2.46 -4.36
C ALA A 75 -1.30 -1.32 -5.21
N ALA A 76 -1.89 -0.13 -5.13
CA ALA A 76 -1.34 1.09 -5.68
C ALA A 76 -1.46 2.24 -4.67
N ASP A 77 -0.37 2.98 -4.50
CA ASP A 77 -0.26 4.06 -3.51
C ASP A 77 -0.04 5.42 -4.19
N ALA A 78 -0.88 6.41 -3.87
CA ALA A 78 -0.77 7.77 -4.36
C ALA A 78 0.22 8.59 -3.51
N ILE A 79 1.39 8.88 -4.05
CA ILE A 79 2.36 9.80 -3.45
C ILE A 79 2.02 11.22 -3.91
N VAL A 80 1.13 11.88 -3.18
CA VAL A 80 0.65 13.22 -3.55
C VAL A 80 1.46 14.30 -2.85
N THR A 81 2.14 15.13 -3.63
CA THR A 81 2.93 16.26 -3.11
C THR A 81 2.44 17.59 -3.64
N ALA A 82 2.56 18.63 -2.83
CA ALA A 82 2.39 20.02 -3.23
C ALA A 82 3.54 20.84 -2.64
N SER A 83 3.90 21.95 -3.28
CA SER A 83 4.91 22.87 -2.74
C SER A 83 4.37 24.30 -2.68
N ASP A 84 4.98 25.15 -1.87
CA ASP A 84 4.77 26.61 -1.97
C ASP A 84 5.81 27.26 -2.92
N PRO A 85 5.75 28.58 -3.20
CA PRO A 85 6.72 29.26 -4.06
C PRO A 85 8.14 29.31 -3.50
N ASP A 86 8.30 29.15 -2.17
CA ASP A 86 9.59 29.15 -1.48
C ASP A 86 10.24 27.75 -1.46
N GLY A 87 9.52 26.73 -1.98
CA GLY A 87 9.98 25.36 -2.11
C GLY A 87 9.67 24.48 -0.90
N TRP A 88 8.88 24.94 0.07
CA TRP A 88 8.41 24.10 1.16
C TRP A 88 7.46 23.04 0.61
N ARG A 89 7.71 21.78 0.95
CA ARG A 89 6.97 20.63 0.43
C ARG A 89 6.00 20.07 1.46
N TRP A 90 4.83 19.68 0.96
CA TRP A 90 3.79 18.95 1.68
C TRP A 90 3.56 17.58 1.05
N LEU A 91 3.18 16.61 1.88
CA LEU A 91 2.76 15.27 1.48
C LEU A 91 1.35 15.02 2.03
N LEU A 92 0.46 14.45 1.23
CA LEU A 92 -0.84 13.99 1.70
C LEU A 92 -0.69 12.61 2.36
N LEU A 93 -1.18 12.47 3.58
CA LEU A 93 -1.25 11.19 4.29
C LEU A 93 -2.65 10.98 4.88
N ILE A 94 -3.01 9.70 5.03
CA ILE A 94 -4.19 9.26 5.77
C ILE A 94 -3.81 8.58 7.08
N GLU A 95 -4.66 8.71 8.11
CA GLU A 95 -4.61 7.84 9.29
C GLU A 95 -5.54 6.65 9.05
N ARG A 96 -4.98 5.44 9.00
CA ARG A 96 -5.77 4.23 8.75
C ARG A 96 -6.75 3.94 9.89
N GLY A 97 -7.95 3.47 9.56
CA GLY A 97 -8.99 3.11 10.52
C GLY A 97 -8.73 1.81 11.28
N ASP A 98 -7.87 0.95 10.75
CA ASP A 98 -7.45 -0.29 11.40
C ASP A 98 -6.33 -0.12 12.44
N GLY A 99 -5.82 1.11 12.62
CA GLY A 99 -4.83 1.42 13.64
C GLY A 99 -3.38 1.06 13.28
N HIS A 100 -3.09 0.72 12.02
CA HIS A 100 -1.71 0.47 11.58
C HIS A 100 -0.86 1.74 11.37
N GLY A 101 -1.43 2.92 11.62
CA GLY A 101 -0.73 4.20 11.59
C GLY A 101 -1.03 5.02 10.34
N TRP A 102 -0.11 5.91 9.99
CA TRP A 102 -0.24 6.86 8.89
C TRP A 102 0.32 6.30 7.59
N ALA A 103 -0.45 6.39 6.51
CA ALA A 103 -0.13 5.79 5.23
C ALA A 103 -0.30 6.79 4.07
N LEU A 104 0.30 6.48 2.93
CA LEU A 104 -0.12 7.06 1.66
C LEU A 104 -1.57 6.62 1.40
N PRO A 105 -2.39 7.46 0.75
CA PRO A 105 -3.67 7.00 0.23
C PRO A 105 -3.45 5.90 -0.80
N GLY A 106 -4.17 4.79 -0.69
CA GLY A 106 -3.92 3.63 -1.52
C GLY A 106 -4.65 2.36 -1.08
N GLY A 107 -4.81 1.45 -2.03
CA GLY A 107 -5.60 0.24 -1.84
C GLY A 107 -5.33 -0.80 -2.92
N HIS A 108 -6.16 -1.84 -2.94
CA HIS A 108 -5.97 -2.96 -3.86
C HIS A 108 -6.22 -2.52 -5.32
N VAL A 109 -5.43 -3.08 -6.23
CA VAL A 109 -5.70 -2.96 -7.67
C VAL A 109 -6.73 -4.03 -8.04
N ASP A 110 -7.84 -3.60 -8.62
CA ASP A 110 -8.89 -4.52 -9.05
C ASP A 110 -8.41 -5.42 -10.22
N PRO A 111 -8.99 -6.61 -10.41
CA PRO A 111 -8.63 -7.48 -11.53
C PRO A 111 -8.77 -6.78 -12.89
N GLY A 112 -7.63 -6.56 -13.56
CA GLY A 112 -7.56 -5.89 -14.86
C GLY A 112 -7.56 -4.35 -14.80
N GLU A 113 -7.58 -3.76 -13.62
CA GLU A 113 -7.42 -2.32 -13.42
C GLU A 113 -5.97 -1.90 -13.66
N ASP A 114 -5.78 -0.73 -14.27
CA ASP A 114 -4.44 -0.12 -14.37
C ASP A 114 -4.02 0.40 -12.99
N PRO A 115 -2.82 0.07 -12.48
CA PRO A 115 -2.40 0.52 -11.15
C PRO A 115 -2.36 2.05 -10.98
N THR A 116 -2.14 2.79 -12.07
CA THR A 116 -2.23 4.25 -12.03
C THR A 116 -3.66 4.68 -11.78
N ALA A 117 -4.62 4.11 -12.51
CA ALA A 117 -6.04 4.36 -12.29
C ALA A 117 -6.48 4.00 -10.86
N ALA A 118 -6.02 2.86 -10.34
CA ALA A 118 -6.27 2.44 -8.97
C ALA A 118 -5.81 3.50 -7.95
N ALA A 119 -4.57 3.99 -8.05
CA ALA A 119 -4.07 5.02 -7.14
C ALA A 119 -4.90 6.32 -7.16
N PHE A 120 -5.40 6.74 -8.34
CA PHE A 120 -6.27 7.92 -8.45
C PHE A 120 -7.67 7.66 -7.88
N ARG A 121 -8.23 6.45 -8.07
CA ARG A 121 -9.50 6.04 -7.48
C ARG A 121 -9.41 6.06 -5.96
N GLU A 122 -8.44 5.35 -5.39
CA GLU A 122 -8.21 5.26 -3.94
C GLU A 122 -7.96 6.65 -3.33
N LEU A 123 -7.15 7.50 -3.98
CA LEU A 123 -6.95 8.88 -3.56
C LEU A 123 -8.28 9.64 -3.42
N ALA A 124 -9.16 9.53 -4.42
CA ALA A 124 -10.46 10.20 -4.40
C ALA A 124 -11.40 9.60 -3.35
N GLU A 125 -11.40 8.27 -3.19
CA GLU A 125 -12.22 7.53 -2.24
C GLU A 125 -11.86 7.86 -0.78
N GLU A 126 -10.57 7.79 -0.41
CA GLU A 126 -10.10 7.94 0.97
C GLU A 126 -9.93 9.40 1.42
N THR A 127 -9.71 10.34 0.50
CA THR A 127 -9.37 11.74 0.84
C THR A 127 -10.36 12.78 0.31
N GLY A 128 -11.18 12.40 -0.68
CA GLY A 128 -12.03 13.32 -1.44
C GLY A 128 -11.29 14.18 -2.47
N LEU A 129 -9.96 14.04 -2.60
CA LEU A 129 -9.16 14.81 -3.54
C LEU A 129 -9.28 14.23 -4.96
N ASN A 130 -9.98 14.97 -5.82
CA ASN A 130 -10.04 14.64 -7.25
C ASN A 130 -8.90 15.31 -8.02
N ALA A 131 -7.78 14.62 -8.15
CA ALA A 131 -6.69 15.07 -9.00
C ALA A 131 -7.03 14.73 -10.48
N THR A 132 -7.31 15.74 -11.29
CA THR A 132 -7.46 15.57 -12.76
C THR A 132 -6.11 15.77 -13.45
N HIS A 133 -5.96 15.21 -14.66
CA HIS A 133 -4.76 15.17 -15.53
C HIS A 133 -4.07 16.54 -15.85
N THR A 134 -4.49 17.64 -15.22
CA THR A 134 -3.75 18.91 -15.18
C THR A 134 -2.58 18.90 -14.20
N ALA A 135 -2.29 17.78 -13.54
CA ALA A 135 -0.99 17.49 -12.94
C ALA A 135 -0.06 16.91 -14.02
N PRO A 136 0.78 17.71 -14.71
CA PRO A 136 1.69 17.22 -15.76
C PRO A 136 2.78 16.24 -15.30
N TRP A 137 2.71 15.73 -14.06
CA TRP A 137 3.78 14.95 -13.44
C TRP A 137 3.29 13.66 -12.76
N ALA A 138 2.08 13.19 -13.07
CA ALA A 138 1.66 11.85 -12.65
C ALA A 138 2.62 10.81 -13.23
N LYS A 139 3.34 10.08 -12.37
CA LYS A 139 4.35 9.10 -12.80
C LYS A 139 4.20 7.81 -12.01
N THR A 140 3.80 6.77 -12.71
CA THR A 140 3.83 5.39 -12.23
C THR A 140 5.28 4.97 -12.04
N LEU A 141 5.62 4.56 -10.83
CA LEU A 141 6.94 4.05 -10.47
C LEU A 141 6.95 2.52 -10.61
N PRO A 142 8.14 1.89 -10.73
CA PRO A 142 8.23 0.43 -10.73
C PRO A 142 7.59 -0.16 -9.48
N ALA A 143 6.94 -1.31 -9.64
CA ALA A 143 6.37 -2.08 -8.55
C ALA A 143 7.43 -2.43 -7.50
N ARG A 144 7.02 -2.49 -6.23
CA ARG A 144 7.89 -2.76 -5.09
C ARG A 144 7.21 -3.69 -4.12
N TYR A 145 7.99 -4.60 -3.55
CA TYR A 145 7.53 -5.38 -2.42
C TYR A 145 7.30 -4.50 -1.21
N VAL A 146 6.28 -4.87 -0.45
CA VAL A 146 5.89 -4.20 0.78
C VAL A 146 6.14 -5.16 1.95
N PRO A 147 6.98 -4.80 2.95
CA PRO A 147 7.19 -5.60 4.15
C PRO A 147 5.98 -5.47 5.10
N ASP A 148 4.81 -5.91 4.61
CA ASP A 148 3.54 -5.79 5.31
C ASP A 148 3.45 -6.81 6.46
N PRO A 149 3.11 -6.39 7.70
CA PRO A 149 2.99 -7.31 8.83
C PRO A 149 1.89 -8.38 8.66
N ARG A 150 0.95 -8.17 7.75
CA ARG A 150 -0.13 -9.10 7.41
C ARG A 150 0.33 -10.23 6.49
N ALA A 151 1.52 -10.11 5.89
CA ALA A 151 2.06 -11.06 4.93
C ALA A 151 2.51 -12.39 5.58
N SER A 152 2.74 -13.35 4.71
CA SER A 152 3.34 -14.66 4.97
C SER A 152 4.32 -15.00 3.85
N ASP A 153 4.95 -16.17 3.92
CA ASP A 153 5.82 -16.65 2.84
C ASP A 153 5.02 -17.16 1.62
N GLU A 154 3.69 -17.32 1.73
CA GLU A 154 2.81 -17.79 0.64
C GLU A 154 1.77 -16.74 0.19
N ALA A 155 1.70 -15.58 0.85
CA ALA A 155 0.84 -14.46 0.50
C ALA A 155 1.48 -13.14 0.96
N TRP A 156 1.65 -12.17 0.07
CA TRP A 156 2.38 -10.93 0.36
C TRP A 156 1.82 -9.73 -0.42
N MET A 157 2.16 -8.54 0.05
CA MET A 157 1.77 -7.28 -0.59
C MET A 157 2.85 -6.80 -1.56
N VAL A 158 2.43 -6.33 -2.72
CA VAL A 158 3.24 -5.55 -3.67
C VAL A 158 2.48 -4.26 -3.94
N THR A 159 3.18 -3.14 -4.02
CA THR A 159 2.58 -1.86 -4.40
C THR A 159 3.19 -1.33 -5.70
N VAL A 160 2.37 -0.66 -6.50
CA VAL A 160 2.80 0.23 -7.58
C VAL A 160 2.62 1.67 -7.11
N PRO A 161 3.70 2.36 -6.71
CA PRO A 161 3.58 3.75 -6.26
C PRO A 161 3.35 4.69 -7.46
N VAL A 162 2.49 5.68 -7.27
CA VAL A 162 2.18 6.69 -8.29
C VAL A 162 2.48 8.06 -7.72
N ARG A 163 3.51 8.72 -8.26
CA ARG A 163 3.83 10.09 -7.86
C ARG A 163 2.85 11.04 -8.52
N ILE A 164 2.19 11.89 -7.74
CA ILE A 164 1.25 12.91 -8.19
C ILE A 164 1.72 14.25 -7.63
N ASP A 165 2.37 15.05 -8.46
CA ASP A 165 2.81 16.40 -8.07
C ASP A 165 1.69 17.39 -8.44
N LEU A 166 1.16 18.10 -7.46
CA LEU A 166 0.16 19.14 -7.69
C LEU A 166 0.79 20.50 -8.04
N GLY A 167 2.12 20.60 -7.99
CA GLY A 167 2.85 21.83 -8.30
C GLY A 167 2.90 22.83 -7.15
N SER A 168 3.09 24.11 -7.50
CA SER A 168 3.24 25.21 -6.54
C SER A 168 1.89 25.87 -6.23
N TYR A 169 1.57 26.04 -4.95
CA TYR A 169 0.36 26.69 -4.45
C TYR A 169 0.67 28.02 -3.77
N VAL A 170 -0.11 29.05 -4.12
CA VAL A 170 -0.13 30.32 -3.39
C VAL A 170 -1.41 30.38 -2.55
N GLY A 171 -1.29 30.16 -1.25
CA GLY A 171 -2.43 30.11 -0.31
C GLY A 171 -2.71 28.70 0.22
N PRO A 172 -3.96 28.39 0.62
CA PRO A 172 -4.29 27.09 1.20
C PRO A 172 -4.18 25.96 0.17
N LEU A 173 -3.74 24.79 0.64
CA LEU A 173 -3.77 23.56 -0.13
C LEU A 173 -5.22 23.08 -0.34
N PRO A 174 -5.48 22.20 -1.33
CA PRO A 174 -6.80 21.63 -1.54
C PRO A 174 -7.34 20.95 -0.28
N ASP A 175 -8.63 21.12 -0.02
CA ASP A 175 -9.32 20.46 1.09
C ASP A 175 -9.25 18.94 0.94
N VAL A 176 -8.95 18.27 2.05
CA VAL A 176 -8.91 16.81 2.16
C VAL A 176 -9.64 16.39 3.43
N THR A 177 -10.29 15.23 3.39
CA THR A 177 -11.01 14.68 4.54
C THR A 177 -10.93 13.17 4.48
N GLY A 178 -10.66 12.52 5.62
CA GLY A 178 -10.67 11.06 5.70
C GLY A 178 -12.06 10.51 5.39
N ARG A 179 -12.11 9.49 4.56
CA ARG A 179 -13.29 8.82 4.05
C ARG A 179 -13.01 7.32 3.94
N ASP A 180 -14.07 6.55 3.74
CA ASP A 180 -14.03 5.09 3.72
C ASP A 180 -13.35 4.50 4.97
N ASP A 181 -12.20 3.85 4.83
CA ASP A 181 -11.42 3.29 5.93
C ASP A 181 -10.35 4.25 6.50
N ALA A 182 -10.21 5.46 5.96
CA ALA A 182 -9.35 6.51 6.50
C ALA A 182 -10.07 7.32 7.60
N ARG A 183 -9.52 7.32 8.82
CA ARG A 183 -10.03 8.15 9.94
C ARG A 183 -9.89 9.63 9.70
N ARG A 184 -8.80 10.03 9.05
CA ARG A 184 -8.54 11.41 8.62
C ARG A 184 -7.56 11.43 7.45
N ALA A 185 -7.56 12.53 6.70
CA ALA A 185 -6.59 12.84 5.66
C ALA A 185 -6.02 14.24 5.93
N VAL A 186 -4.70 14.42 5.86
CA VAL A 186 -4.05 15.71 6.16
C VAL A 186 -2.82 15.94 5.28
N TRP A 187 -2.54 17.20 5.01
CA TRP A 187 -1.25 17.62 4.45
C TRP A 187 -0.21 17.75 5.56
N VAL A 188 0.88 16.99 5.45
CA VAL A 188 2.01 17.03 6.40
C VAL A 188 3.22 17.71 5.78
N PRO A 189 4.02 18.47 6.55
CA PRO A 189 5.33 18.93 6.11
C PRO A 189 6.24 17.77 5.72
N ALA A 190 6.85 17.85 4.53
CA ALA A 190 7.59 16.76 3.92
C ALA A 190 8.91 17.24 3.28
N VAL A 191 9.68 18.01 4.04
CA VAL A 191 11.06 18.42 3.67
C VAL A 191 11.95 17.20 3.45
N ASP A 192 11.85 16.24 4.38
CA ASP A 192 12.48 14.92 4.32
C ASP A 192 11.62 13.92 5.13
N TYR A 193 12.03 12.65 5.14
CA TYR A 193 11.32 11.61 5.88
C TYR A 193 11.30 11.85 7.41
N ALA A 194 12.39 12.36 7.98
CA ALA A 194 12.48 12.65 9.41
C ALA A 194 11.51 13.76 9.84
N CYS A 195 11.28 14.75 8.97
CA CYS A 195 10.28 15.80 9.16
C CYS A 195 8.87 15.21 9.24
N VAL A 196 8.53 14.30 8.33
CA VAL A 196 7.23 13.62 8.34
C VAL A 196 7.04 12.85 9.65
N VAL A 197 8.01 12.01 10.02
CA VAL A 197 7.94 11.20 11.26
C VAL A 197 7.79 12.08 12.49
N ARG A 198 8.61 13.13 12.62
CA ARG A 198 8.53 14.08 13.75
C ARG A 198 7.19 14.80 13.78
N HIS A 199 6.71 15.29 12.65
CA HIS A 199 5.42 15.98 12.60
C HIS A 199 4.27 15.07 13.00
N LEU A 200 4.26 13.82 12.54
CA LEU A 200 3.23 12.84 12.89
C LEU A 200 3.23 12.52 14.39
N ALA A 201 4.42 12.34 14.98
CA ALA A 201 4.57 12.09 16.41
C ALA A 201 4.10 13.30 17.24
N ASP A 202 4.56 14.51 16.91
CA ASP A 202 4.31 15.71 17.70
C ASP A 202 2.86 16.19 17.58
N ALA A 203 2.28 16.18 16.37
CA ALA A 203 0.95 16.74 16.11
C ALA A 203 -0.18 15.72 16.31
N TYR A 204 0.09 14.43 16.10
CA TYR A 204 -0.95 13.40 16.09
C TYR A 204 -0.68 12.22 17.04
N GLY A 205 0.50 12.15 17.67
CA GLY A 205 0.90 10.97 18.46
C GLY A 205 0.96 9.69 17.60
N GLY A 206 1.20 9.84 16.29
CA GLY A 206 1.11 8.76 15.32
C GLY A 206 2.45 8.37 14.72
N GLU A 207 2.50 7.17 14.14
CA GLU A 207 3.66 6.65 13.42
C GLU A 207 3.31 6.35 11.97
N VAL A 208 4.32 6.38 11.10
CA VAL A 208 4.19 5.89 9.72
C VAL A 208 3.96 4.38 9.73
N PHE A 209 2.98 3.94 8.96
CA PHE A 209 2.67 2.54 8.71
C PHE A 209 3.92 1.81 8.23
N ALA A 210 4.24 0.68 8.88
CA ALA A 210 5.50 -0.05 8.67
C ALA A 210 5.79 -0.35 7.18
N ALA A 211 4.76 -0.75 6.44
CA ALA A 211 4.81 -1.02 5.00
C ALA A 211 5.29 0.17 4.15
N HIS A 212 5.06 1.41 4.58
CA HIS A 212 5.36 2.62 3.80
C HIS A 212 6.66 3.30 4.20
N ARG A 213 7.33 2.85 5.28
CA ARG A 213 8.53 3.52 5.82
C ARG A 213 9.65 3.60 4.78
N ASP A 214 10.00 2.46 4.16
CA ASP A 214 11.08 2.40 3.16
C ASP A 214 10.71 3.18 1.89
N LEU A 215 9.47 3.06 1.43
CA LEU A 215 8.97 3.80 0.28
C LEU A 215 9.05 5.32 0.50
N LEU A 216 8.59 5.80 1.65
CA LEU A 216 8.62 7.22 1.99
C LEU A 216 10.05 7.73 2.21
N ALA A 217 10.92 6.94 2.84
CA ALA A 217 12.33 7.28 3.00
C ALA A 217 13.03 7.46 1.64
N ASP A 218 12.81 6.53 0.71
CA ASP A 218 13.36 6.58 -0.65
C ASP A 218 12.86 7.79 -1.44
N VAL A 219 11.56 8.10 -1.35
CA VAL A 219 10.94 9.17 -2.15
C VAL A 219 11.24 10.57 -1.59
N LEU A 220 11.37 10.70 -0.27
CA LEU A 220 11.65 11.97 0.39
C LEU A 220 13.13 12.24 0.63
N GLY A 221 14.04 11.30 0.29
CA GLY A 221 15.48 11.50 0.38
C GLY A 221 16.05 11.42 1.80
N GLY A 222 15.42 10.65 2.69
CA GLY A 222 15.92 10.43 4.06
C GLY A 222 16.99 9.33 4.12
N THR A 223 18.02 9.51 4.94
CA THR A 223 18.93 8.42 5.31
C THR A 223 18.24 7.52 6.34
N ARG A 224 18.42 6.20 6.21
CA ARG A 224 17.90 5.16 7.13
C ARG A 224 18.39 5.35 8.55
#